data_AF-A0A917R6J9-F1
#
_entry.id   AF-A0A917R6J9-F1
#
_cell.length_a   1.000
_cell.length_b   1.000
_cell.length_c   1.000
_cell.angle_alpha   90.00
_cell.angle_beta   90.00
_cell.angle_gamma   90.00
#
_symmetry.space_group_name_H-M   'P 1'
#
loop_
_entity.id
_entity.type
_entity.pdbx_description
1 polymer ?
#
loop_
_entity_poly.entity_id
_entity_poly.type
_entity_poly.pdbx_seq_one_letter_code
_entity_poly.pdbx_strand_id
1 'polypeptide(L)'
;MNGTLKKAAIACLLMFGLLMININYVQAVKADELRTDSRNQRSFFARYESERGLITAGGETLVKSVDTGREKTFRFQRKYTDGPVYAPVIGFFAPESERGIEGTENQYLNGTHPDLFVRRTVDMVTSKPLRGASVDLTLVPKAQKVAYQDMQRSGKRGAVVALDPKTGAVLTMVSVPSFDPNPIAVPDRAKAARAYNKLDADDNEPLINRATQKTYAPGSTFKVVTSAAYLSEDGSRDVNTTVDAPDVLPLPGTTIVLRNYHGESCGGRATLIDALTISCNTAFGTMALEMGYDKLQEQAAKFGVGQELSIPLGVVKSDIGKDEGKAALTQTAIGQRSNQMTPLQMAMVAAAVGNEGKVMKPYLVNKIVTPDGDEIETARPEELDEAVTPDVADKLRQMMVSVVQNGTGTAAQLPGITVAGKTGTAETAKGAASHAWFISFAPAEDPKVAVAVFVESGSAGNDATGGAVAAPIAHDVMQAVLGK
;
A
#
# COMPACT_ATOMS: atom_id res chain seq x y z
N MET A 1 2.05 72.75 30.48
CA MET A 1 2.83 71.50 30.34
C MET A 1 4.20 71.84 29.74
N ASN A 2 5.29 71.56 30.45
CA ASN A 2 6.66 71.91 30.03
C ASN A 2 6.97 71.29 28.65
N GLY A 3 7.37 72.11 27.67
CA GLY A 3 7.61 71.68 26.29
C GLY A 3 8.67 70.58 26.18
N THR A 4 9.63 70.56 27.10
CA THR A 4 10.66 69.52 27.18
C THR A 4 10.07 68.18 27.63
N LEU A 5 9.17 68.19 28.61
CA LEU A 5 8.43 66.99 29.05
C LEU A 5 7.53 66.44 27.94
N LYS A 6 6.89 67.31 27.14
CA LYS A 6 6.06 66.88 26.00
C LYS A 6 6.89 66.19 24.91
N LYS A 7 8.07 66.74 24.58
CA LYS A 7 9.00 66.14 23.60
C LYS A 7 9.53 64.79 24.10
N ALA A 8 9.89 64.69 25.37
CA ALA A 8 10.32 63.43 25.98
C ALA A 8 9.20 62.37 25.96
N ALA A 9 7.98 62.75 26.33
CA ALA A 9 6.82 61.85 26.29
C ALA A 9 6.52 61.35 24.87
N ILE A 10 6.59 62.23 23.86
CA ILE A 10 6.42 61.85 22.44
C ILE A 10 7.53 60.90 22.00
N ALA A 11 8.79 61.15 22.37
CA ALA A 11 9.90 60.26 22.06
C ALA A 11 9.71 58.87 22.68
N CYS A 12 9.28 58.79 23.95
CA CYS A 12 8.97 57.52 24.60
C CYS A 12 7.80 56.79 23.92
N LEU A 13 6.71 57.48 23.59
CA LEU A 13 5.57 56.89 22.88
C LEU A 13 5.98 56.34 21.50
N LEU A 14 6.82 57.05 20.77
CA LEU A 14 7.36 56.58 19.50
C LEU A 14 8.22 55.32 19.68
N MET A 15 9.08 55.27 20.70
CA MET A 15 9.87 54.07 21.01
C MET A 15 8.99 52.87 21.38
N PHE A 16 7.95 53.07 22.20
CA PHE A 16 6.98 52.01 22.52
C PHE A 16 6.19 51.56 21.29
N GLY A 17 5.78 52.50 20.43
CA GLY A 17 5.13 52.19 19.16
C GLY A 17 6.02 51.32 18.26
N LEU A 18 7.29 51.68 18.12
CA LEU A 18 8.27 50.91 17.37
C LEU A 18 8.51 49.51 17.97
N LEU A 19 8.58 49.40 19.30
CA LEU A 19 8.67 48.11 20.00
C LEU A 19 7.44 47.24 19.76
N MET A 20 6.23 47.82 19.82
CA MET A 20 4.99 47.08 19.53
C MET A 20 4.90 46.65 18.06
N ILE A 21 5.34 47.49 17.11
CA ILE A 21 5.43 47.09 15.71
C ILE A 21 6.43 45.94 15.56
N ASN A 22 7.60 46.04 16.19
CA ASN A 22 8.62 45.01 16.14
C ASN A 22 8.16 43.68 16.74
N ILE A 23 7.50 43.69 17.90
CA ILE A 23 7.02 42.45 18.53
C ILE A 23 5.93 41.78 17.70
N ASN A 24 5.00 42.54 17.11
CA ASN A 24 3.98 41.99 16.21
C ASN A 24 4.59 41.46 14.93
N TYR A 25 5.59 42.14 14.37
CA TYR A 25 6.33 41.63 13.21
C TYR A 25 7.03 40.31 13.53
N VAL A 26 7.67 40.19 14.70
CA VAL A 26 8.30 38.94 15.14
C VAL A 26 7.27 37.83 15.36
N GLN A 27 6.13 38.13 16.00
CA GLN A 27 5.12 37.13 16.36
C GLN A 27 4.15 36.74 15.25
N ALA A 28 3.90 37.59 14.27
CA ALA A 28 2.93 37.32 13.20
C ALA A 28 3.60 37.04 11.86
N VAL A 29 4.72 37.69 11.56
CA VAL A 29 5.39 37.56 10.24
C VAL A 29 6.57 36.59 10.32
N LYS A 30 7.43 36.73 11.33
CA LYS A 30 8.61 35.86 11.49
C LYS A 30 8.39 34.61 12.33
N ALA A 31 7.20 34.42 12.89
CA ALA A 31 6.96 33.32 13.82
C ALA A 31 7.18 31.95 13.18
N ASP A 32 6.69 31.73 11.96
CA ASP A 32 6.92 30.47 11.25
C ASP A 32 8.39 30.27 10.89
N GLU A 33 9.05 31.29 10.35
CA GLU A 33 10.49 31.25 10.01
C GLU A 33 11.33 30.86 11.24
N LEU A 34 11.12 31.52 12.38
CA LEU A 34 11.83 31.26 13.63
C LEU A 34 11.46 29.90 14.24
N ARG A 35 10.22 29.43 14.05
CA ARG A 35 9.76 28.12 14.53
C ARG A 35 10.38 26.98 13.72
N THR A 36 10.58 27.16 12.42
CA THR A 36 11.13 26.15 11.51
C THR A 36 12.65 26.26 11.28
N ASP A 37 13.31 27.30 11.81
CA ASP A 37 14.77 27.45 11.74
C ASP A 37 15.50 26.24 12.35
N SER A 38 16.49 25.69 11.65
CA SER A 38 17.24 24.51 12.08
C SER A 38 18.03 24.69 13.39
N ARG A 39 18.31 25.94 13.77
CA ARG A 39 18.95 26.31 15.05
C ARG A 39 17.95 26.35 16.21
N ASN A 40 16.65 26.31 15.95
CA ASN A 40 15.65 26.29 17.00
C ASN A 40 15.63 24.92 17.69
N GLN A 41 16.36 24.81 18.80
CA GLN A 41 16.40 23.56 19.57
C GLN A 41 15.12 23.33 20.39
N ARG A 42 14.26 24.33 20.60
CA ARG A 42 13.03 24.16 21.40
C ARG A 42 12.06 23.20 20.73
N SER A 43 11.89 23.28 19.41
CA SER A 43 11.03 22.35 18.67
C SER A 43 11.55 20.91 18.76
N PHE A 44 12.87 20.73 18.76
CA PHE A 44 13.51 19.43 18.96
C PHE A 44 13.33 18.88 20.38
N PHE A 45 13.48 19.68 21.44
CA PHE A 45 13.25 19.21 22.82
C PHE A 45 11.75 18.94 23.08
N ALA A 46 10.87 19.83 22.61
CA ALA A 46 9.42 19.70 22.77
C ALA A 46 8.86 18.40 22.16
N ARG A 47 9.47 17.91 21.07
CA ARG A 47 9.15 16.63 20.44
C ARG A 47 9.32 15.41 21.36
N TYR A 48 10.17 15.50 22.39
CA TYR A 48 10.42 14.43 23.35
C TYR A 48 9.98 14.76 24.78
N GLU A 49 9.33 15.91 24.97
CA GLU A 49 8.70 16.32 26.23
C GLU A 49 7.31 15.71 26.41
N SER A 50 6.56 15.56 25.32
CA SER A 50 5.19 15.04 25.32
C SER A 50 5.15 13.52 25.13
N GLU A 51 4.20 12.88 25.79
CA GLU A 51 3.94 11.46 25.60
C GLU A 51 3.18 11.28 24.29
N ARG A 52 3.93 11.00 23.22
CA ARG A 52 3.36 10.73 21.90
C ARG A 52 2.42 9.52 21.96
N GLY A 53 1.24 9.62 21.36
CA GLY A 53 0.17 8.63 21.45
C GLY A 53 0.54 7.26 20.87
N LEU A 54 -0.24 6.23 21.18
CA LEU A 54 0.06 4.86 20.76
C LEU A 54 -0.23 4.65 19.27
N ILE A 55 0.44 3.69 18.65
CA ILE A 55 -0.03 3.10 17.39
C ILE A 55 -0.39 1.64 17.69
N THR A 56 -1.63 1.28 17.43
CA THR A 56 -2.19 -0.05 17.74
C THR A 56 -2.74 -0.72 16.50
N ALA A 57 -2.87 -2.05 16.54
CA ALA A 57 -3.62 -2.82 15.54
C ALA A 57 -4.09 -4.13 16.16
N GLY A 58 -5.34 -4.54 15.91
CA GLY A 58 -5.89 -5.80 16.44
C GLY A 58 -5.79 -5.94 17.97
N GLY A 59 -5.83 -4.82 18.71
CA GLY A 59 -5.65 -4.78 20.17
C GLY A 59 -4.20 -4.89 20.65
N GLU A 60 -3.22 -5.03 19.77
CA GLU A 60 -1.79 -5.01 20.12
C GLU A 60 -1.23 -3.58 20.06
N THR A 61 -0.35 -3.23 20.99
CA THR A 61 0.43 -1.97 20.92
C THR A 61 1.69 -2.17 20.09
N LEU A 62 1.70 -1.60 18.90
CA LEU A 62 2.82 -1.70 17.96
C LEU A 62 3.90 -0.65 18.27
N VAL A 63 3.47 0.56 18.62
CA VAL A 63 4.38 1.66 18.96
C VAL A 63 3.91 2.39 20.21
N LYS A 64 4.86 2.69 21.09
CA LYS A 64 4.61 3.49 22.29
C LYS A 64 5.77 4.41 22.61
N SER A 65 5.47 5.41 23.44
CA SER A 65 6.47 6.28 24.05
C SER A 65 6.89 5.68 25.40
N VAL A 66 8.19 5.57 25.64
CA VAL A 66 8.77 5.05 26.88
C VAL A 66 9.43 6.21 27.63
N ASP A 67 9.08 6.40 28.90
CA ASP A 67 9.75 7.37 29.76
C ASP A 67 11.17 6.88 30.08
N THR A 68 12.17 7.69 29.75
CA THR A 68 13.59 7.39 29.94
C THR A 68 14.10 7.81 31.32
N GLY A 69 13.24 8.42 32.15
CA GLY A 69 13.60 8.92 33.48
C GLY A 69 14.48 10.18 33.47
N ARG A 70 14.71 10.79 32.29
CA ARG A 70 15.45 12.06 32.15
C ARG A 70 14.53 13.24 32.47
N GLU A 71 15.03 14.19 33.27
CA GLU A 71 14.26 15.38 33.64
C GLU A 71 14.06 16.33 32.46
N LYS A 72 12.78 16.56 32.10
CA LYS A 72 12.23 17.55 31.14
C LYS A 72 12.78 17.51 29.70
N THR A 73 14.02 17.11 29.46
CA THR A 73 14.65 17.01 28.15
C THR A 73 14.77 15.54 27.76
N PHE A 74 14.23 15.17 26.59
CA PHE A 74 14.24 13.79 26.09
C PHE A 74 13.55 12.78 27.01
N ARG A 75 12.50 13.23 27.71
CA ARG A 75 11.78 12.39 28.68
C ARG A 75 11.25 11.13 27.99
N PHE A 76 10.60 11.27 26.84
CA PHE A 76 10.05 10.13 26.12
C PHE A 76 10.93 9.69 24.96
N GLN A 77 11.03 8.38 24.73
CA GLN A 77 11.63 7.79 23.54
C GLN A 77 10.64 6.85 22.87
N ARG A 78 10.60 6.85 21.54
CA ARG A 78 9.70 5.98 20.78
C ARG A 78 10.25 4.55 20.73
N LYS A 79 9.39 3.56 20.97
CA LYS A 79 9.71 2.13 20.91
C LYS A 79 8.76 1.41 19.98
N TYR A 80 9.32 0.61 19.08
CA TYR A 80 8.60 -0.16 18.06
C TYR A 80 8.72 -1.65 18.40
N THR A 81 7.57 -2.28 18.67
CA THR A 81 7.47 -3.74 18.85
C THR A 81 7.48 -4.40 17.48
N ASP A 82 8.27 -5.46 17.31
CA ASP A 82 8.44 -6.17 16.03
C ASP A 82 8.73 -5.22 14.86
N GLY A 83 9.56 -4.19 15.09
CA GLY A 83 9.79 -3.05 14.19
C GLY A 83 9.83 -3.41 12.69
N PRO A 84 10.69 -4.34 12.25
CA PRO A 84 10.76 -4.74 10.84
C PRO A 84 9.46 -5.25 10.22
N VAL A 85 8.56 -5.84 11.00
CA VAL A 85 7.27 -6.37 10.52
C VAL A 85 6.32 -5.23 10.09
N TYR A 86 6.40 -4.08 10.75
CA TYR A 86 5.45 -2.97 10.58
C TYR A 86 6.07 -1.70 9.99
N ALA A 87 7.40 -1.60 9.94
CA ALA A 87 8.11 -0.41 9.47
C ALA A 87 7.68 0.12 8.08
N PRO A 88 7.32 -0.72 7.08
CA PRO A 88 6.87 -0.20 5.78
C PRO A 88 5.57 0.62 5.86
N VAL A 89 4.72 0.34 6.86
CA VAL A 89 3.48 1.07 7.13
C VAL A 89 3.71 2.19 8.14
N ILE A 90 4.23 1.82 9.31
CA ILE A 90 4.37 2.73 10.45
C ILE A 90 5.45 3.78 10.21
N GLY A 91 6.52 3.40 9.52
CA GLY A 91 7.72 4.20 9.32
C GLY A 91 8.48 4.42 10.62
N PHE A 92 8.87 5.66 10.88
CA PHE A 92 9.66 6.02 12.06
C PHE A 92 9.42 7.47 12.47
N PHE A 93 9.79 7.77 13.71
CA PHE A 93 9.86 9.09 14.31
C PHE A 93 11.29 9.33 14.78
N ALA A 94 11.97 10.31 14.19
CA ALA A 94 13.36 10.67 14.44
C ALA A 94 13.46 12.11 14.95
N PRO A 95 14.65 12.57 15.40
CA PRO A 95 14.91 13.96 15.77
C PRO A 95 14.44 15.02 14.77
N GLU A 96 14.66 14.77 13.48
CA GLU A 96 14.52 15.77 12.40
C GLU A 96 13.61 15.28 11.27
N SER A 97 12.98 14.10 11.41
CA SER A 97 12.13 13.53 10.37
C SER A 97 11.13 12.53 10.93
N GLU A 98 10.05 12.34 10.18
CA GLU A 98 9.00 11.36 10.41
C GLU A 98 8.65 10.71 9.07
N ARG A 99 8.21 9.45 9.09
CA ARG A 99 7.78 8.72 7.89
C ARG A 99 6.66 7.75 8.22
N GLY A 100 5.86 7.37 7.24
CA GLY A 100 4.76 6.42 7.42
C GLY A 100 3.64 7.02 8.25
N ILE A 101 2.92 6.19 9.00
CA ILE A 101 1.88 6.64 9.96
C ILE A 101 2.44 7.62 10.98
N GLU A 102 3.69 7.48 11.42
CA GLU A 102 4.33 8.47 12.31
C GLU A 102 4.40 9.86 11.67
N GLY A 103 4.52 9.95 10.35
CA GLY A 103 4.53 11.20 9.60
C GLY A 103 3.13 11.72 9.27
N THR A 104 2.26 10.86 8.74
CA THR A 104 0.92 11.27 8.29
C THR A 104 0.02 11.67 9.45
N GLU A 105 0.08 10.92 10.56
CA GLU A 105 -0.75 11.16 11.76
C GLU A 105 -0.01 11.96 12.84
N ASN A 106 1.05 12.68 12.47
CA ASN A 106 1.95 13.33 13.41
C ASN A 106 1.23 14.28 14.39
N GLN A 107 0.27 15.07 13.89
CA GLN A 107 -0.46 16.05 14.68
C GLN A 107 -1.38 15.41 15.72
N TYR A 108 -2.00 14.27 15.39
CA TYR A 108 -2.76 13.49 16.36
C TYR A 108 -1.82 12.88 17.40
N LEU A 109 -0.77 12.21 16.92
CA LEU A 109 0.20 11.51 17.76
C LEU A 109 0.96 12.45 18.71
N ASN A 110 1.21 13.71 18.36
CA ASN A 110 1.86 14.69 19.25
C ASN A 110 0.87 15.61 20.01
N GLY A 111 -0.44 15.45 19.81
CA GLY A 111 -1.46 16.24 20.51
C GLY A 111 -1.63 17.68 20.00
N THR A 112 -1.06 18.03 18.85
CA THR A 112 -1.16 19.38 18.28
C THR A 112 -2.32 19.55 17.30
N HIS A 113 -3.01 18.46 16.91
CA HIS A 113 -4.17 18.51 16.01
C HIS A 113 -5.25 19.50 16.51
N PRO A 114 -5.92 20.26 15.62
CA PRO A 114 -6.98 21.19 15.99
C PRO A 114 -8.12 20.55 16.78
N ASP A 115 -8.49 19.29 16.49
CA ASP A 115 -9.56 18.58 17.20
C ASP A 115 -9.23 18.31 18.68
N LEU A 116 -7.95 18.39 19.04
CA LEU A 116 -7.46 18.28 20.42
C LEU A 116 -7.34 19.65 21.12
N PHE A 117 -7.75 20.76 20.48
CA PHE A 117 -7.58 22.12 21.01
C PHE A 117 -8.22 22.31 22.38
N VAL A 118 -9.51 21.98 22.52
CA VAL A 118 -10.26 22.17 23.78
C VAL A 118 -9.59 21.39 24.91
N ARG A 119 -9.21 20.15 24.64
CA ARG A 119 -8.47 19.29 25.57
C ARG A 119 -7.13 19.92 25.96
N ARG A 120 -6.33 20.35 24.98
CA ARG A 120 -5.03 20.98 25.23
C ARG A 120 -5.17 22.21 26.12
N THR A 121 -6.24 22.98 25.98
CA THR A 121 -6.55 24.11 26.86
C THR A 121 -6.89 23.64 28.28
N VAL A 122 -7.70 22.60 28.43
CA VAL A 122 -8.00 22.01 29.76
C VAL A 122 -6.75 21.44 30.42
N ASP A 123 -5.92 20.69 29.70
CA ASP A 123 -4.67 20.13 30.21
C ASP A 123 -3.69 21.23 30.65
N MET A 124 -3.61 22.34 29.88
CA MET A 124 -2.81 23.51 30.23
C MET A 124 -3.31 24.20 31.52
N VAL A 125 -4.62 24.40 31.66
CA VAL A 125 -5.22 25.02 32.86
C VAL A 125 -5.09 24.11 34.08
N THR A 126 -5.19 22.80 33.89
CA THR A 126 -5.12 21.80 34.97
C THR A 126 -3.70 21.29 35.23
N SER A 127 -2.69 21.84 34.54
CA SER A 127 -1.28 21.41 34.63
C SER A 127 -1.05 19.92 34.38
N LYS A 128 -1.89 19.29 33.56
CA LYS A 128 -1.69 17.91 33.10
C LYS A 128 -0.66 17.88 31.98
N PRO A 129 0.18 16.82 31.90
CA PRO A 129 1.13 16.68 30.79
C PRO A 129 0.39 16.47 29.47
N LEU A 130 0.88 17.11 28.40
CA LEU A 130 0.33 16.92 27.06
C LEU A 130 0.57 15.47 26.59
N ARG A 131 -0.52 14.80 26.20
CA ARG A 131 -0.50 13.43 25.63
C ARG A 131 -1.15 13.43 24.26
N GLY A 132 -0.55 12.72 23.31
CA GLY A 132 -1.10 12.58 21.97
C GLY A 132 -2.21 11.54 21.87
N ALA A 133 -3.06 11.70 20.86
CA ALA A 133 -4.07 10.71 20.49
C ALA A 133 -3.42 9.42 19.96
N SER A 134 -4.08 8.29 20.19
CA SER A 134 -3.64 7.00 19.68
C SER A 134 -4.29 6.72 18.33
N VAL A 135 -3.52 6.12 17.43
CA VAL A 135 -3.95 5.73 16.08
C VAL A 135 -4.09 4.22 16.04
N ASP A 136 -5.30 3.74 15.78
CA ASP A 136 -5.59 2.32 15.59
C ASP A 136 -5.62 2.00 14.09
N LEU A 137 -4.87 0.99 13.69
CA LEU A 137 -4.74 0.56 12.30
C LEU A 137 -5.62 -0.66 12.02
N THR A 138 -5.99 -0.82 10.76
CA THR A 138 -6.77 -1.95 10.24
C THR A 138 -5.99 -3.27 10.16
N LEU A 139 -4.67 -3.24 10.41
CA LEU A 139 -3.80 -4.40 10.28
C LEU A 139 -4.21 -5.54 11.24
N VAL A 140 -4.09 -6.77 10.75
CA VAL A 140 -4.26 -7.99 11.54
C VAL A 140 -2.87 -8.49 11.96
N PRO A 141 -2.47 -8.38 13.24
CA PRO A 141 -1.10 -8.68 13.68
C PRO A 141 -0.62 -10.10 13.34
N LYS A 142 -1.50 -11.11 13.48
CA LYS A 142 -1.18 -12.51 13.13
C LYS A 142 -0.81 -12.63 11.65
N ALA A 143 -1.64 -12.09 10.76
CA ALA A 143 -1.42 -12.13 9.32
C ALA A 143 -0.19 -11.33 8.89
N GLN A 144 0.03 -10.14 9.47
CA GLN A 144 1.22 -9.33 9.21
C GLN A 144 2.52 -10.08 9.57
N LYS A 145 2.57 -10.74 10.72
CA LYS A 145 3.73 -11.51 11.17
C LYS A 145 3.99 -12.73 10.27
N VAL A 146 2.94 -13.47 9.90
CA VAL A 146 3.02 -14.62 8.98
C VAL A 146 3.55 -14.16 7.62
N ALA A 147 2.93 -13.15 7.02
CA ALA A 147 3.35 -12.58 5.73
C ALA A 147 4.82 -12.17 5.72
N TYR A 148 5.28 -11.49 6.79
CA TYR A 148 6.67 -11.07 6.92
C TYR A 148 7.62 -12.27 7.02
N GLN A 149 7.29 -13.27 7.85
CA GLN A 149 8.13 -14.45 8.03
C GLN A 149 8.25 -15.27 6.74
N ASP A 150 7.16 -15.47 6.01
CA ASP A 150 7.20 -16.25 4.77
C ASP A 150 7.94 -15.52 3.65
N MET A 151 7.75 -14.19 3.55
CA MET A 151 8.58 -13.37 2.67
C MET A 151 10.06 -13.43 3.04
N GLN A 152 10.43 -13.40 4.33
CA GLN A 152 11.82 -13.57 4.74
C GLN A 152 12.37 -14.96 4.39
N ARG A 153 11.60 -16.02 4.63
CA ARG A 153 11.98 -17.41 4.30
C ARG A 153 12.20 -17.62 2.81
N SER A 154 11.46 -16.89 1.97
CA SER A 154 11.67 -16.92 0.51
C SER A 154 13.07 -16.44 0.11
N GLY A 155 13.75 -15.67 0.97
CA GLY A 155 15.06 -15.08 0.70
C GLY A 155 15.05 -14.01 -0.40
N LYS A 156 13.86 -13.54 -0.80
CA LYS A 156 13.67 -12.62 -1.92
C LYS A 156 13.06 -11.29 -1.46
N ARG A 157 13.21 -10.29 -2.33
CA ARG A 157 12.55 -9.00 -2.17
C ARG A 157 11.10 -9.11 -2.64
N GLY A 158 10.21 -8.27 -2.12
CA GLY A 158 8.83 -8.25 -2.57
C GLY A 158 7.88 -7.62 -1.57
N ALA A 159 6.60 -7.90 -1.72
CA ALA A 159 5.55 -7.35 -0.89
C ALA A 159 4.32 -8.26 -0.82
N VAL A 160 3.56 -8.10 0.26
CA VAL A 160 2.25 -8.74 0.45
C VAL A 160 1.26 -7.68 0.87
N VAL A 161 0.10 -7.63 0.22
CA VAL A 161 -1.03 -6.79 0.61
C VAL A 161 -2.24 -7.68 0.79
N ALA A 162 -2.97 -7.52 1.90
CA ALA A 162 -4.27 -8.12 2.10
C ALA A 162 -5.30 -7.02 2.42
N LEU A 163 -6.47 -7.09 1.79
CA LEU A 163 -7.58 -6.17 1.94
C LEU A 163 -8.82 -6.93 2.43
N ASP A 164 -9.66 -6.28 3.22
CA ASP A 164 -11.07 -6.67 3.33
C ASP A 164 -11.78 -6.23 2.04
N PRO A 165 -12.32 -7.17 1.23
CA PRO A 165 -12.95 -6.84 -0.05
C PRO A 165 -14.14 -5.89 0.08
N LYS A 166 -14.90 -5.99 1.18
CA LYS A 166 -16.17 -5.27 1.37
C LYS A 166 -15.99 -3.86 1.88
N THR A 167 -14.87 -3.60 2.56
CA THR A 167 -14.63 -2.31 3.20
C THR A 167 -13.45 -1.56 2.60
N GLY A 168 -12.45 -2.25 2.04
CA GLY A 168 -11.17 -1.66 1.66
C GLY A 168 -10.16 -1.58 2.81
N ALA A 169 -10.47 -2.12 4.00
CA ALA A 169 -9.53 -2.13 5.12
C ALA A 169 -8.24 -2.87 4.73
N VAL A 170 -7.07 -2.25 4.92
CA VAL A 170 -5.78 -2.91 4.71
C VAL A 170 -5.47 -3.81 5.89
N LEU A 171 -5.69 -5.12 5.74
CA LEU A 171 -5.48 -6.12 6.79
C LEU A 171 -4.01 -6.54 6.93
N THR A 172 -3.23 -6.43 5.85
CA THR A 172 -1.79 -6.74 5.85
C THR A 172 -1.09 -5.89 4.80
N MET A 173 0.07 -5.34 5.13
CA MET A 173 0.94 -4.64 4.19
C MET A 173 2.40 -4.84 4.57
N VAL A 174 3.05 -5.79 3.92
CA VAL A 174 4.45 -6.17 4.15
C VAL A 174 5.29 -5.78 2.94
N SER A 175 6.50 -5.29 3.20
CA SER A 175 7.57 -5.08 2.21
C SER A 175 8.84 -5.73 2.74
N VAL A 176 9.53 -6.49 1.91
CA VAL A 176 10.80 -7.14 2.25
C VAL A 176 11.85 -6.80 1.19
N PRO A 177 13.10 -6.47 1.59
CA PRO A 177 13.55 -6.25 2.96
C PRO A 177 12.89 -5.02 3.60
N SER A 178 12.86 -5.06 4.93
CA SER A 178 12.37 -4.00 5.82
C SER A 178 13.49 -3.58 6.77
N PHE A 179 13.22 -2.70 7.72
CA PHE A 179 14.21 -2.19 8.67
C PHE A 179 13.64 -2.10 10.09
N ASP A 180 14.51 -2.13 11.10
CA ASP A 180 14.12 -1.80 12.47
C ASP A 180 14.12 -0.27 12.65
N PRO A 181 12.99 0.36 13.04
CA PRO A 181 12.94 1.79 13.31
C PRO A 181 13.64 2.21 14.61
N ASN A 182 13.83 1.30 15.57
CA ASN A 182 14.34 1.65 16.91
C ASN A 182 15.72 2.35 16.90
N PRO A 183 16.70 1.98 16.07
CA PRO A 183 17.98 2.69 15.96
C PRO A 183 17.88 4.12 15.41
N ILE A 184 16.85 4.42 14.63
CA ILE A 184 16.58 5.77 14.10
C ILE A 184 15.82 6.61 15.13
N ALA A 185 14.93 5.96 15.89
CA ALA A 185 14.02 6.60 16.84
C ALA A 185 14.65 6.93 18.20
N VAL A 186 15.89 7.41 18.19
CA VAL A 186 16.64 7.81 19.38
C VAL A 186 16.68 9.34 19.50
N PRO A 187 16.65 9.91 20.72
CA PRO A 187 16.81 11.34 20.96
C PRO A 187 18.28 11.79 20.82
N ASP A 188 18.95 11.38 19.75
CA ASP A 188 20.35 11.68 19.43
C ASP A 188 20.48 11.84 17.91
N ARG A 189 20.62 13.09 17.46
CA ARG A 189 20.67 13.45 16.02
C ARG A 189 21.77 12.68 15.29
N ALA A 190 22.95 12.58 15.88
CA ALA A 190 24.09 11.94 15.23
C ALA A 190 23.91 10.42 15.12
N LYS A 191 23.35 9.77 16.14
CA LYS A 191 23.02 8.34 16.09
C LYS A 191 21.89 8.05 15.11
N ALA A 192 20.81 8.82 15.15
CA ALA A 192 19.68 8.68 14.25
C ALA A 192 20.12 8.86 12.79
N ALA A 193 20.91 9.90 12.48
CA ALA A 193 21.43 10.14 11.15
C ALA A 193 22.35 8.99 10.66
N ARG A 194 23.23 8.47 11.51
CA ARG A 194 24.06 7.30 11.14
C ARG A 194 23.23 6.05 10.85
N ALA A 195 22.20 5.79 11.65
CA ALA A 195 21.30 4.65 11.43
C ALA A 195 20.51 4.81 10.13
N TYR A 196 19.96 6.00 9.88
CA TYR A 196 19.24 6.32 8.65
C TYR A 196 20.14 6.19 7.41
N ASN A 197 21.31 6.85 7.41
CA ASN A 197 22.23 6.84 6.26
C ASN A 197 22.70 5.43 5.89
N LYS A 198 22.82 4.52 6.88
CA LYS A 198 23.12 3.11 6.61
C LYS A 198 22.01 2.42 5.82
N LEU A 199 20.75 2.70 6.14
CA LEU A 199 19.58 2.12 5.46
C LEU A 199 19.37 2.75 4.07
N ASP A 200 19.65 4.05 3.96
CA ASP A 200 19.56 4.80 2.70
C ASP A 200 20.61 4.35 1.68
N ALA A 201 21.82 4.01 2.15
CA ALA A 201 22.90 3.49 1.32
C ALA A 201 22.84 1.97 1.07
N ASP A 202 21.81 1.27 1.54
CA ASP A 202 21.67 -0.19 1.32
C ASP A 202 21.07 -0.46 -0.07
N ASP A 203 21.81 -1.18 -0.91
CA ASP A 203 21.42 -1.55 -2.27
C ASP A 203 20.11 -2.36 -2.34
N ASN A 204 19.70 -3.00 -1.23
CA ASN A 204 18.43 -3.70 -1.17
C ASN A 204 17.25 -2.78 -0.84
N GLU A 205 17.47 -1.48 -0.66
CA GLU A 205 16.45 -0.44 -0.46
C GLU A 205 15.39 -0.82 0.61
N PRO A 206 15.79 -1.13 1.85
CA PRO A 206 14.87 -1.56 2.92
C PRO A 206 13.89 -0.45 3.33
N LEU A 207 14.23 0.80 3.04
CA LEU A 207 13.37 1.96 3.28
C LEU A 207 12.17 2.01 2.32
N ILE A 208 12.18 1.32 1.18
CA ILE A 208 11.09 1.41 0.21
C ILE A 208 9.93 0.48 0.60
N ASN A 209 8.72 1.03 0.66
CA ASN A 209 7.52 0.21 0.75
C ASN A 209 7.13 -0.29 -0.65
N ARG A 210 7.57 -1.50 -1.00
CA ARG A 210 7.32 -2.12 -2.31
C ARG A 210 5.84 -2.37 -2.59
N ALA A 211 4.98 -2.37 -1.57
CA ALA A 211 3.55 -2.54 -1.74
C ALA A 211 2.87 -1.32 -2.41
N THR A 212 3.43 -0.12 -2.24
CA THR A 212 2.80 1.14 -2.66
C THR A 212 3.72 2.11 -3.38
N GLN A 213 5.05 2.02 -3.22
CA GLN A 213 6.02 3.01 -3.73
C GLN A 213 6.78 2.54 -4.97
N LYS A 214 6.54 1.30 -5.43
CA LYS A 214 7.08 0.76 -6.68
C LYS A 214 5.98 0.05 -7.47
N THR A 215 6.10 0.13 -8.78
CA THR A 215 5.29 -0.63 -9.72
C THR A 215 6.13 -1.71 -10.38
N TYR A 216 5.46 -2.78 -10.79
CA TYR A 216 6.06 -3.92 -11.45
C TYR A 216 5.11 -4.46 -12.52
N ALA A 217 5.64 -5.16 -13.52
CA ALA A 217 4.82 -5.87 -14.48
C ALA A 217 3.97 -6.93 -13.74
N PRO A 218 2.61 -6.88 -13.82
CA PRO A 218 1.73 -7.82 -13.10
C PRO A 218 1.72 -9.22 -13.73
N GLY A 219 2.19 -9.35 -14.98
CA GLY A 219 2.14 -10.59 -15.74
C GLY A 219 0.72 -11.18 -15.80
N SER A 220 0.63 -12.51 -15.76
CA SER A 220 -0.66 -13.21 -15.93
C SER A 220 -1.73 -12.92 -14.87
N THR A 221 -1.44 -12.18 -13.78
CA THR A 221 -2.51 -11.69 -12.90
C THR A 221 -3.39 -10.66 -13.59
N PHE A 222 -2.85 -9.86 -14.52
CA PHE A 222 -3.59 -8.86 -15.28
C PHE A 222 -4.62 -9.46 -16.25
N LYS A 223 -4.50 -10.76 -16.57
CA LYS A 223 -5.51 -11.48 -17.35
C LYS A 223 -6.89 -11.48 -16.69
N VAL A 224 -6.97 -11.25 -15.38
CA VAL A 224 -8.25 -11.01 -14.70
C VAL A 224 -8.92 -9.73 -15.20
N VAL A 225 -8.16 -8.64 -15.35
CA VAL A 225 -8.65 -7.37 -15.92
C VAL A 225 -9.00 -7.54 -17.40
N THR A 226 -8.17 -8.25 -18.17
CA THR A 226 -8.46 -8.55 -19.57
C THR A 226 -9.73 -9.40 -19.73
N SER A 227 -9.94 -10.40 -18.86
CA SER A 227 -11.17 -11.20 -18.83
C SER A 227 -12.38 -10.34 -18.50
N ALA A 228 -12.25 -9.44 -17.52
CA ALA A 228 -13.30 -8.52 -17.13
C ALA A 228 -13.73 -7.62 -18.29
N ALA A 229 -12.77 -7.09 -19.05
CA ALA A 229 -13.04 -6.26 -20.23
C ALA A 229 -13.81 -7.06 -21.28
N TYR A 230 -13.36 -8.27 -21.56
CA TYR A 230 -13.94 -9.13 -22.59
C TYR A 230 -15.36 -9.56 -22.23
N LEU A 231 -15.60 -9.97 -20.98
CA LEU A 231 -16.93 -10.34 -20.50
C LEU A 231 -17.89 -9.13 -20.48
N SER A 232 -17.40 -7.93 -20.16
CA SER A 232 -18.23 -6.72 -20.04
C SER A 232 -18.64 -6.13 -21.39
N GLU A 233 -17.93 -6.44 -22.46
CA GLU A 233 -18.22 -5.91 -23.81
C GLU A 233 -19.47 -6.54 -24.44
N ASP A 234 -19.77 -7.79 -24.11
CA ASP A 234 -20.91 -8.53 -24.67
C ASP A 234 -21.54 -9.42 -23.60
N GLY A 235 -22.75 -9.05 -23.16
CA GLY A 235 -23.49 -9.76 -22.13
C GLY A 235 -23.91 -11.20 -22.49
N SER A 236 -23.77 -11.61 -23.76
CA SER A 236 -23.95 -13.01 -24.16
C SER A 236 -22.76 -13.91 -23.78
N ARG A 237 -21.61 -13.31 -23.44
CA ARG A 237 -20.40 -14.05 -23.06
C ARG A 237 -20.51 -14.58 -21.63
N ASP A 238 -20.01 -15.80 -21.46
CA ASP A 238 -19.97 -16.55 -20.21
C ASP A 238 -18.64 -17.31 -20.05
N VAL A 239 -18.50 -18.08 -18.98
CA VAL A 239 -17.28 -18.86 -18.70
C VAL A 239 -16.95 -19.90 -19.79
N ASN A 240 -17.94 -20.35 -20.57
CA ASN A 240 -17.80 -21.35 -21.63
C ASN A 240 -17.58 -20.72 -23.02
N THR A 241 -17.67 -19.40 -23.12
CA THR A 241 -17.40 -18.67 -24.36
C THR A 241 -16.01 -19.03 -24.87
N THR A 242 -15.93 -19.39 -26.14
CA THR A 242 -14.70 -19.91 -26.73
C THR A 242 -13.98 -18.83 -27.51
N VAL A 243 -12.67 -18.72 -27.31
CA VAL A 243 -11.78 -17.80 -28.02
C VAL A 243 -10.68 -18.56 -28.75
N ASP A 244 -10.14 -17.97 -29.82
CA ASP A 244 -8.99 -18.55 -30.51
C ASP A 244 -7.73 -18.45 -29.63
N ALA A 245 -7.10 -19.60 -29.43
CA ALA A 245 -5.92 -19.79 -28.59
C ALA A 245 -4.84 -20.55 -29.38
N PRO A 246 -4.35 -20.00 -30.51
CA PRO A 246 -3.34 -20.67 -31.32
C PRO A 246 -2.07 -20.90 -30.50
N ASP A 247 -1.26 -21.91 -30.83
CA ASP A 247 -0.02 -22.18 -30.09
C ASP A 247 0.99 -21.02 -30.20
N VAL A 248 0.89 -20.27 -31.31
CA VAL A 248 1.70 -19.10 -31.60
C VAL A 248 0.79 -18.02 -32.18
N LEU A 249 0.80 -16.84 -31.56
CA LEU A 249 0.05 -15.68 -32.05
C LEU A 249 1.03 -14.68 -32.70
N PRO A 250 0.98 -14.47 -34.03
CA PRO A 250 1.78 -13.43 -34.70
C PRO A 250 1.36 -12.04 -34.23
N LEU A 251 2.33 -11.20 -33.87
CA LEU A 251 2.04 -9.84 -33.44
C LEU A 251 1.89 -8.89 -34.63
N PRO A 252 0.72 -8.23 -34.80
CA PRO A 252 0.44 -7.45 -36.01
C PRO A 252 1.49 -6.39 -36.32
N GLY A 253 1.96 -6.34 -37.57
CA GLY A 253 2.94 -5.37 -38.03
C GLY A 253 4.38 -5.65 -37.58
N THR A 254 4.67 -6.84 -37.06
CA THR A 254 6.02 -7.23 -36.62
C THR A 254 6.37 -8.67 -37.05
N THR A 255 7.63 -9.06 -36.87
CA THR A 255 8.09 -10.46 -36.98
C THR A 255 8.08 -11.21 -35.65
N ILE A 256 7.62 -10.55 -34.58
CA ILE A 256 7.57 -11.10 -33.23
C ILE A 256 6.29 -11.93 -33.06
N VAL A 257 6.36 -12.96 -32.22
CA VAL A 257 5.21 -13.80 -31.89
C VAL A 257 5.02 -13.85 -30.38
N LEU A 258 3.77 -13.93 -29.93
CA LEU A 258 3.44 -14.28 -28.56
C LEU A 258 3.27 -15.80 -28.45
N ARG A 259 3.85 -16.37 -27.40
CA ARG A 259 3.81 -17.81 -27.11
C ARG A 259 3.18 -18.04 -25.74
N ASN A 260 2.58 -19.21 -25.55
CA ASN A 260 2.23 -19.70 -24.23
C ASN A 260 3.50 -20.05 -23.43
N TYR A 261 3.34 -20.14 -22.11
CA TYR A 261 4.43 -20.54 -21.21
C TYR A 261 5.02 -21.88 -21.66
N HIS A 262 6.37 -21.97 -21.70
CA HIS A 262 7.11 -23.13 -22.22
C HIS A 262 6.72 -23.62 -23.63
N GLY A 263 6.00 -22.82 -24.41
CA GLY A 263 5.52 -23.23 -25.73
C GLY A 263 4.38 -24.25 -25.69
N GLU A 264 3.68 -24.37 -24.57
CA GLU A 264 2.55 -25.28 -24.42
C GLU A 264 1.37 -24.93 -25.34
N SER A 265 0.59 -25.94 -25.72
CA SER A 265 -0.62 -25.76 -26.52
C SER A 265 -1.82 -25.54 -25.62
N CYS A 266 -2.71 -24.66 -26.05
CA CYS A 266 -4.04 -24.46 -25.45
C CYS A 266 -5.15 -25.11 -26.27
N GLY A 267 -4.80 -26.03 -27.19
CA GLY A 267 -5.76 -26.75 -28.02
C GLY A 267 -6.28 -25.96 -29.23
N GLY A 268 -5.67 -24.82 -29.57
CA GLY A 268 -6.05 -23.96 -30.70
C GLY A 268 -7.29 -23.09 -30.43
N ARG A 269 -8.23 -23.57 -29.61
CA ARG A 269 -9.38 -22.83 -29.08
C ARG A 269 -9.61 -23.26 -27.63
N ALA A 270 -9.97 -22.31 -26.78
CA ALA A 270 -10.24 -22.58 -25.37
C ALA A 270 -11.46 -21.80 -24.89
N THR A 271 -12.19 -22.38 -23.94
CA THR A 271 -13.19 -21.60 -23.18
C THR A 271 -12.49 -20.53 -22.34
N LEU A 272 -13.19 -19.47 -21.94
CA LEU A 272 -12.61 -18.44 -21.07
C LEU A 272 -12.11 -19.05 -19.75
N ILE A 273 -12.87 -19.97 -19.15
CA ILE A 273 -12.48 -20.66 -17.92
C ILE A 273 -11.21 -21.50 -18.11
N ASP A 274 -11.10 -22.28 -19.19
CA ASP A 274 -9.90 -23.08 -19.46
C ASP A 274 -8.70 -22.16 -19.72
N ALA A 275 -8.89 -21.13 -20.56
CA ALA A 275 -7.85 -20.17 -20.90
C ALA A 275 -7.29 -19.47 -19.66
N LEU A 276 -8.13 -19.10 -18.68
CA LEU A 276 -7.65 -18.53 -17.43
C LEU A 276 -7.01 -19.59 -16.52
N THR A 277 -7.60 -20.80 -16.42
CA THR A 277 -7.16 -21.92 -15.58
C THR A 277 -5.71 -22.33 -15.88
N ILE A 278 -5.40 -22.57 -17.16
CA ILE A 278 -4.05 -22.91 -17.62
C ILE A 278 -3.25 -21.68 -18.12
N SER A 279 -3.83 -20.48 -18.00
CA SER A 279 -3.14 -19.21 -18.23
C SER A 279 -2.61 -19.02 -19.67
N CYS A 280 -3.41 -19.34 -20.68
CA CYS A 280 -3.09 -19.28 -22.11
C CYS A 280 -2.78 -17.86 -22.63
N ASN A 281 -1.51 -17.49 -22.80
CA ASN A 281 -1.12 -16.16 -23.30
C ASN A 281 -1.77 -15.80 -24.63
N THR A 282 -1.83 -16.74 -25.57
CA THR A 282 -2.31 -16.46 -26.93
C THR A 282 -3.81 -16.16 -26.96
N ALA A 283 -4.62 -16.84 -26.14
CA ALA A 283 -6.04 -16.54 -25.96
C ALA A 283 -6.27 -15.08 -25.51
N PHE A 284 -5.49 -14.63 -24.53
CA PHE A 284 -5.58 -13.25 -24.02
C PHE A 284 -5.05 -12.21 -25.02
N GLY A 285 -4.03 -12.57 -25.81
CA GLY A 285 -3.58 -11.76 -26.93
C GLY A 285 -4.68 -11.60 -28.00
N THR A 286 -5.38 -12.69 -28.35
CA THR A 286 -6.52 -12.67 -29.28
C THR A 286 -7.64 -11.77 -28.77
N MET A 287 -8.09 -11.96 -27.53
CA MET A 287 -9.15 -11.13 -26.92
C MET A 287 -8.79 -9.64 -26.97
N ALA A 288 -7.52 -9.29 -26.73
CA ALA A 288 -7.08 -7.90 -26.79
C ALA A 288 -7.11 -7.33 -28.21
N LEU A 289 -6.78 -8.13 -29.23
CA LEU A 289 -6.87 -7.71 -30.63
C LEU A 289 -8.32 -7.49 -31.08
N GLU A 290 -9.26 -8.25 -30.52
CA GLU A 290 -10.70 -8.09 -30.75
C GLU A 290 -11.23 -6.81 -30.10
N MET A 291 -10.95 -6.59 -28.81
CA MET A 291 -11.47 -5.46 -28.03
C MET A 291 -10.80 -4.11 -28.38
N GLY A 292 -9.51 -4.12 -28.70
CA GLY A 292 -8.71 -2.90 -28.84
C GLY A 292 -8.23 -2.30 -27.50
N TYR A 293 -7.33 -1.32 -27.60
CA TYR A 293 -6.66 -0.72 -26.45
C TYR A 293 -7.62 0.06 -25.55
N ASP A 294 -8.50 0.88 -26.14
CA ASP A 294 -9.40 1.76 -25.40
C ASP A 294 -10.31 1.00 -24.44
N LYS A 295 -10.81 -0.18 -24.85
CA LYS A 295 -11.65 -1.03 -24.00
C LYS A 295 -10.88 -1.64 -22.84
N LEU A 296 -9.65 -2.07 -23.08
CA LEU A 296 -8.79 -2.57 -22.01
C LEU A 296 -8.41 -1.44 -21.03
N GLN A 297 -8.16 -0.24 -21.54
CA GLN A 297 -7.85 0.93 -20.72
C GLN A 297 -9.06 1.37 -19.88
N GLU A 298 -10.24 1.47 -20.50
CA GLU A 298 -11.50 1.80 -19.82
C GLU A 298 -11.76 0.82 -18.68
N GLN A 299 -11.61 -0.48 -18.95
CA GLN A 299 -11.80 -1.51 -17.93
C GLN A 299 -10.77 -1.42 -16.80
N ALA A 300 -9.49 -1.23 -17.12
CA ALA A 300 -8.44 -1.08 -16.11
C ALA A 300 -8.70 0.14 -15.21
N ALA A 301 -9.17 1.25 -15.78
CA ALA A 301 -9.51 2.46 -15.04
C ALA A 301 -10.63 2.25 -14.02
N LYS A 302 -11.65 1.44 -14.35
CA LYS A 302 -12.72 1.06 -13.42
C LYS A 302 -12.24 0.19 -12.25
N PHE A 303 -11.08 -0.46 -12.36
CA PHE A 303 -10.40 -1.12 -11.24
C PHE A 303 -9.54 -0.15 -10.39
N GLY A 304 -9.51 1.13 -10.73
CA GLY A 304 -8.68 2.16 -10.09
C GLY A 304 -7.31 2.38 -10.73
N VAL A 305 -6.96 1.65 -11.79
CA VAL A 305 -5.69 1.83 -12.50
C VAL A 305 -5.65 3.22 -13.15
N GLY A 306 -4.54 3.93 -13.04
CA GLY A 306 -4.39 5.30 -13.56
C GLY A 306 -4.95 6.39 -12.64
N GLN A 307 -5.60 6.03 -11.52
CA GLN A 307 -6.06 6.99 -10.51
C GLN A 307 -4.95 7.26 -9.48
N GLU A 308 -4.92 8.49 -8.95
CA GLU A 308 -4.04 8.84 -7.83
C GLU A 308 -4.65 8.31 -6.53
N LEU A 309 -3.92 7.47 -5.80
CA LEU A 309 -4.39 6.83 -4.56
C LEU A 309 -3.55 7.29 -3.36
N SER A 310 -4.20 7.39 -2.20
CA SER A 310 -3.55 7.67 -0.91
C SER A 310 -4.22 6.85 0.17
N ILE A 311 -3.42 6.24 1.06
CA ILE A 311 -3.92 5.33 2.10
C ILE A 311 -3.31 5.61 3.48
N PRO A 312 -3.64 6.75 4.09
CA PRO A 312 -2.79 7.97 4.20
C PRO A 312 -1.35 7.99 3.64
N LEU A 313 -0.76 6.85 3.30
CA LEU A 313 0.54 6.76 2.64
C LEU A 313 0.40 7.05 1.14
N GLY A 314 1.40 7.71 0.55
CA GLY A 314 1.46 7.90 -0.89
C GLY A 314 1.56 6.56 -1.64
N VAL A 315 0.78 6.44 -2.71
CA VAL A 315 0.78 5.28 -3.61
C VAL A 315 1.25 5.76 -4.99
N VAL A 316 2.30 5.15 -5.54
CA VAL A 316 2.71 5.43 -6.91
C VAL A 316 1.63 4.92 -7.86
N LYS A 317 1.29 5.74 -8.85
CA LYS A 317 0.25 5.42 -9.81
C LYS A 317 0.59 4.17 -10.62
N SER A 318 -0.36 3.24 -10.68
CA SER A 318 -0.32 2.09 -11.59
C SER A 318 -0.87 2.48 -12.95
N ASP A 319 -0.34 1.93 -14.05
CA ASP A 319 -0.71 2.32 -15.41
C ASP A 319 -0.52 1.15 -16.39
N ILE A 320 -1.33 1.09 -17.45
CA ILE A 320 -1.19 0.05 -18.49
C ILE A 320 -0.27 0.48 -19.66
N GLY A 321 0.29 1.69 -19.59
CA GLY A 321 1.04 2.34 -20.64
C GLY A 321 0.17 3.30 -21.46
N LYS A 322 0.76 3.82 -22.53
CA LYS A 322 0.04 4.50 -23.63
C LYS A 322 -0.32 3.49 -24.72
N ASP A 323 -1.22 3.84 -25.64
CA ASP A 323 -1.41 3.05 -26.85
C ASP A 323 -0.13 3.08 -27.72
N GLU A 324 0.48 1.92 -27.90
CA GLU A 324 1.66 1.70 -28.72
C GLU A 324 1.35 0.77 -29.93
N GLY A 325 0.07 0.59 -30.25
CA GLY A 325 -0.42 -0.23 -31.34
C GLY A 325 -0.70 -1.68 -30.97
N LYS A 326 -1.29 -2.41 -31.92
CA LYS A 326 -1.83 -3.77 -31.71
C LYS A 326 -0.80 -4.78 -31.21
N ALA A 327 0.45 -4.72 -31.68
CA ALA A 327 1.51 -5.62 -31.20
C ALA A 327 1.83 -5.41 -29.72
N ALA A 328 1.88 -4.15 -29.25
CA ALA A 328 2.10 -3.84 -27.85
C ALA A 328 0.89 -4.23 -26.99
N LEU A 329 -0.32 -3.98 -27.49
CA LEU A 329 -1.58 -4.33 -26.83
C LEU A 329 -1.66 -5.81 -26.44
N THR A 330 -1.25 -6.73 -27.32
CA THR A 330 -1.24 -8.18 -27.00
C THR A 330 -0.36 -8.52 -25.79
N GLN A 331 0.75 -7.80 -25.59
CA GLN A 331 1.64 -7.97 -24.44
C GLN A 331 1.07 -7.27 -23.20
N THR A 332 0.52 -6.06 -23.35
CA THR A 332 -0.16 -5.34 -22.27
C THR A 332 -1.29 -6.15 -21.67
N ALA A 333 -2.08 -6.83 -22.49
CA ALA A 333 -3.21 -7.67 -22.09
C ALA A 333 -2.83 -8.92 -21.28
N ILE A 334 -1.56 -9.33 -21.31
CA ILE A 334 -1.03 -10.40 -20.46
C ILE A 334 -0.16 -9.86 -19.31
N GLY A 335 -0.23 -8.54 -19.06
CA GLY A 335 0.48 -7.88 -17.96
C GLY A 335 1.95 -7.62 -18.21
N GLN A 336 2.37 -7.52 -19.47
CA GLN A 336 3.76 -7.23 -19.88
C GLN A 336 3.89 -5.84 -20.52
N ARG A 337 5.07 -5.55 -21.09
CA ARG A 337 5.38 -4.29 -21.79
C ARG A 337 5.30 -3.09 -20.84
N SER A 338 4.38 -2.18 -21.08
CA SER A 338 4.23 -0.91 -20.37
C SER A 338 3.29 -1.03 -19.17
N ASN A 339 2.71 -2.22 -18.96
CA ASN A 339 1.82 -2.50 -17.84
C ASN A 339 2.60 -2.57 -16.53
N GLN A 340 2.31 -1.67 -15.59
CA GLN A 340 3.04 -1.48 -14.34
C GLN A 340 2.05 -1.26 -13.20
N MET A 341 2.04 -2.18 -12.23
CA MET A 341 1.09 -2.21 -11.12
C MET A 341 1.80 -2.25 -9.76
N THR A 342 1.24 -1.56 -8.77
CA THR A 342 1.61 -1.78 -7.38
C THR A 342 0.97 -3.08 -6.86
N PRO A 343 1.57 -3.76 -5.87
CA PRO A 343 0.91 -4.86 -5.17
C PRO A 343 -0.43 -4.46 -4.54
N LEU A 344 -0.57 -3.23 -4.04
CA LEU A 344 -1.86 -2.70 -3.57
C LEU A 344 -2.91 -2.68 -4.69
N GLN A 345 -2.56 -2.20 -5.89
CA GLN A 345 -3.48 -2.15 -7.02
C GLN A 345 -3.96 -3.55 -7.43
N MET A 346 -3.06 -4.54 -7.45
CA MET A 346 -3.42 -5.91 -7.76
C MET A 346 -4.27 -6.58 -6.65
N ALA A 347 -4.09 -6.18 -5.39
CA ALA A 347 -5.00 -6.59 -4.31
C ALA A 347 -6.38 -5.98 -4.48
N MET A 348 -6.48 -4.72 -4.94
CA MET A 348 -7.76 -4.07 -5.27
C MET A 348 -8.49 -4.78 -6.42
N VAL A 349 -7.76 -5.26 -7.45
CA VAL A 349 -8.37 -6.08 -8.52
C VAL A 349 -9.01 -7.35 -7.97
N ALA A 350 -8.30 -8.10 -7.13
CA ALA A 350 -8.85 -9.30 -6.50
C ALA A 350 -10.02 -8.98 -5.54
N ALA A 351 -9.88 -7.90 -4.76
CA ALA A 351 -10.92 -7.43 -3.86
C ALA A 351 -12.21 -7.08 -4.61
N ALA A 352 -12.10 -6.39 -5.75
CA ALA A 352 -13.24 -6.00 -6.57
C ALA A 352 -13.98 -7.23 -7.11
N VAL A 353 -13.28 -8.24 -7.64
CA VAL A 353 -13.92 -9.50 -8.06
C VAL A 353 -14.60 -10.19 -6.88
N GLY A 354 -13.96 -10.22 -5.71
CA GLY A 354 -14.54 -10.77 -4.48
C GLY A 354 -15.67 -9.93 -3.87
N ASN A 355 -15.86 -8.69 -4.31
CA ASN A 355 -16.87 -7.76 -3.81
C ASN A 355 -17.90 -7.41 -4.89
N GLU A 356 -18.28 -8.41 -5.69
CA GLU A 356 -19.33 -8.29 -6.71
C GLU A 356 -19.07 -7.18 -7.75
N GLY A 357 -17.79 -6.89 -8.00
CA GLY A 357 -17.33 -5.88 -8.94
C GLY A 357 -17.05 -4.51 -8.34
N LYS A 358 -17.42 -4.27 -7.07
CA LYS A 358 -17.20 -2.97 -6.40
C LYS A 358 -15.77 -2.82 -5.91
N VAL A 359 -15.12 -1.74 -6.32
CA VAL A 359 -13.79 -1.36 -5.86
C VAL A 359 -13.93 -0.46 -4.64
N MET A 360 -13.44 -0.87 -3.48
CA MET A 360 -13.43 -0.03 -2.28
C MET A 360 -12.18 0.83 -2.22
N LYS A 361 -12.29 2.06 -1.69
CA LYS A 361 -11.13 2.90 -1.37
C LYS A 361 -10.34 2.24 -0.23
N PRO A 362 -9.06 1.87 -0.44
CA PRO A 362 -8.29 1.25 0.62
C PRO A 362 -7.99 2.23 1.76
N TYR A 363 -7.95 1.74 3.00
CA TYR A 363 -7.62 2.57 4.17
C TYR A 363 -6.84 1.80 5.26
N LEU A 364 -5.93 2.52 5.92
CA LEU A 364 -5.04 1.97 6.96
C LEU A 364 -5.45 2.38 8.38
N VAL A 365 -5.96 3.59 8.58
CA VAL A 365 -6.38 4.08 9.90
C VAL A 365 -7.82 3.64 10.13
N ASN A 366 -8.02 2.79 11.13
CA ASN A 366 -9.34 2.33 11.56
C ASN A 366 -10.03 3.40 12.41
N LYS A 367 -9.32 3.93 13.41
CA LYS A 367 -9.81 5.03 14.24
C LYS A 367 -8.70 5.77 14.95
N ILE A 368 -9.01 6.97 15.41
CA ILE A 368 -8.15 7.81 16.23
C ILE A 368 -8.87 8.08 17.54
N VAL A 369 -8.21 7.78 18.65
CA VAL A 369 -8.79 7.88 20.00
C VAL A 369 -7.96 8.79 20.88
N THR A 370 -8.62 9.56 21.73
CA THR A 370 -7.95 10.39 22.72
C THR A 370 -7.25 9.50 23.77
N PRO A 371 -6.29 10.04 24.54
CA PRO A 371 -5.70 9.32 25.67
C PRO A 371 -6.68 8.79 26.72
N ASP A 372 -7.91 9.32 26.78
CA ASP A 372 -8.94 8.91 27.73
C ASP A 372 -9.92 7.88 27.13
N GLY A 373 -9.77 7.56 25.83
CA GLY A 373 -10.54 6.54 25.13
C GLY A 373 -11.68 7.06 24.25
N ASP A 374 -11.90 8.38 24.21
CA ASP A 374 -12.94 8.98 23.35
C ASP A 374 -12.53 8.91 21.87
N GLU A 375 -13.45 8.54 20.98
CA GLU A 375 -13.20 8.49 19.53
C GLU A 375 -13.22 9.91 18.93
N ILE A 376 -12.18 10.26 18.18
CA ILE A 376 -12.05 11.50 17.42
C ILE A 376 -12.50 11.26 15.97
N GLU A 377 -11.95 10.22 15.37
CA GLU A 377 -12.19 9.82 13.98
C GLU A 377 -12.36 8.31 13.93
N THR A 378 -13.31 7.84 13.11
CA THR A 378 -13.54 6.43 12.83
C THR A 378 -13.75 6.26 11.34
N ALA A 379 -13.06 5.28 10.76
CA ALA A 379 -13.06 5.02 9.33
C ALA A 379 -14.48 4.77 8.82
N ARG A 380 -14.76 5.30 7.63
CA ARG A 380 -16.01 5.09 6.91
C ARG A 380 -15.66 4.50 5.55
N PRO A 381 -15.88 3.20 5.34
CA PRO A 381 -15.66 2.58 4.04
C PRO A 381 -16.37 3.34 2.93
N GLU A 382 -15.67 3.59 1.83
CA GLU A 382 -16.18 4.32 0.67
C GLU A 382 -15.90 3.51 -0.59
N GLU A 383 -16.88 3.44 -1.47
CA GLU A 383 -16.71 2.86 -2.80
C GLU A 383 -15.88 3.84 -3.66
N LEU A 384 -14.87 3.31 -4.34
CA LEU A 384 -14.07 4.06 -5.31
C LEU A 384 -14.76 4.07 -6.67
N ASP A 385 -15.18 2.89 -7.13
CA ASP A 385 -15.77 2.68 -8.45
C ASP A 385 -16.47 1.31 -8.52
N GLU A 386 -17.19 1.06 -9.62
CA GLU A 386 -17.71 -0.26 -10.00
C GLU A 386 -16.91 -0.79 -11.20
N ALA A 387 -16.04 -1.77 -10.97
CA ALA A 387 -15.22 -2.37 -12.00
C ALA A 387 -16.06 -3.15 -13.02
N VAL A 388 -16.96 -3.99 -12.54
CA VAL A 388 -17.81 -4.86 -13.35
C VAL A 388 -19.15 -5.06 -12.68
N THR A 389 -20.13 -5.57 -13.42
CA THR A 389 -21.41 -5.97 -12.82
C THR A 389 -21.25 -7.21 -11.93
N PRO A 390 -22.18 -7.47 -11.00
CA PRO A 390 -22.17 -8.69 -10.18
C PRO A 390 -22.14 -10.00 -11.00
N ASP A 391 -22.80 -10.04 -12.16
CA ASP A 391 -22.80 -11.20 -13.07
C ASP A 391 -21.39 -11.47 -13.65
N VAL A 392 -20.71 -10.41 -14.12
CA VAL A 392 -19.34 -10.53 -14.61
C VAL A 392 -18.37 -10.88 -13.47
N ALA A 393 -18.57 -10.31 -12.28
CA ALA A 393 -17.79 -10.67 -11.09
C ALA A 393 -17.95 -12.15 -10.72
N ASP A 394 -19.16 -12.70 -10.80
CA ASP A 394 -19.40 -14.13 -10.57
C ASP A 394 -18.69 -15.02 -11.61
N LYS A 395 -18.78 -14.67 -12.90
CA LYS A 395 -18.05 -15.38 -13.96
C LYS A 395 -16.54 -15.37 -13.69
N LEU A 396 -15.97 -14.21 -13.34
CA LEU A 396 -14.55 -14.09 -12.97
C LEU A 396 -14.20 -14.92 -11.73
N ARG A 397 -15.07 -14.91 -10.71
CA ARG A 397 -14.93 -15.74 -9.51
C ARG A 397 -14.84 -17.23 -9.88
N GLN A 398 -15.78 -17.73 -10.69
CA GLN A 398 -15.78 -19.13 -11.13
C GLN A 398 -14.47 -19.48 -11.86
N MET A 399 -14.02 -18.60 -12.76
CA MET A 399 -12.77 -18.78 -13.50
C MET A 399 -11.54 -18.80 -12.56
N MET A 400 -11.48 -17.90 -11.58
CA MET A 400 -10.41 -17.81 -10.60
C MET A 400 -10.43 -18.98 -9.58
N VAL A 401 -11.59 -19.52 -9.24
CA VAL A 401 -11.71 -20.77 -8.46
C VAL A 401 -11.12 -21.94 -9.24
N SER A 402 -11.42 -22.05 -10.54
CA SER A 402 -10.87 -23.11 -11.39
C SER A 402 -9.34 -23.05 -11.48
N VAL A 403 -8.73 -21.87 -11.51
CA VAL A 403 -7.25 -21.73 -11.47
C VAL A 403 -6.66 -22.38 -10.21
N VAL A 404 -7.31 -22.20 -9.06
CA VAL A 404 -6.82 -22.75 -7.79
C VAL A 404 -7.15 -24.23 -7.66
N GLN A 405 -8.29 -24.70 -8.15
CA GLN A 405 -8.67 -26.11 -8.05
C GLN A 405 -7.95 -27.00 -9.06
N ASN A 406 -7.84 -26.54 -10.31
CA ASN A 406 -7.48 -27.36 -11.46
C ASN A 406 -6.26 -26.82 -12.24
N GLY A 407 -5.75 -25.65 -11.87
CA GLY A 407 -4.78 -24.92 -12.67
C GLY A 407 -3.47 -24.60 -11.94
N THR A 408 -2.93 -23.43 -12.23
CA THR A 408 -1.60 -23.02 -11.78
C THR A 408 -1.53 -22.59 -10.31
N GLY A 409 -2.68 -22.41 -9.64
CA GLY A 409 -2.79 -21.84 -8.29
C GLY A 409 -3.03 -22.84 -7.16
N THR A 410 -2.84 -24.14 -7.39
CA THR A 410 -3.21 -25.22 -6.44
C THR A 410 -2.57 -25.12 -5.06
N ALA A 411 -1.38 -24.53 -4.96
CA ALA A 411 -0.72 -24.30 -3.68
C ALA A 411 -1.44 -23.28 -2.77
N ALA A 412 -2.46 -22.57 -3.28
CA ALA A 412 -3.27 -21.65 -2.49
C ALA A 412 -4.52 -22.29 -1.84
N GLN A 413 -4.79 -23.58 -2.08
CA GLN A 413 -5.98 -24.26 -1.58
C GLN A 413 -6.01 -24.34 -0.05
N LEU A 414 -7.12 -23.93 0.56
CA LEU A 414 -7.36 -24.02 2.00
C LEU A 414 -8.36 -25.15 2.32
N PRO A 415 -8.07 -26.04 3.29
CA PRO A 415 -9.01 -27.08 3.69
C PRO A 415 -10.37 -26.51 4.13
N GLY A 416 -11.44 -26.92 3.44
CA GLY A 416 -12.81 -26.50 3.75
C GLY A 416 -13.16 -25.05 3.40
N ILE A 417 -12.29 -24.33 2.68
CA ILE A 417 -12.52 -22.96 2.22
C ILE A 417 -12.23 -22.89 0.72
N THR A 418 -13.23 -22.50 -0.07
CA THR A 418 -13.01 -22.25 -1.50
C THR A 418 -12.16 -21.00 -1.67
N VAL A 419 -11.06 -21.12 -2.41
CA VAL A 419 -10.16 -20.02 -2.73
C VAL A 419 -10.26 -19.71 -4.21
N ALA A 420 -10.41 -18.43 -4.55
CA ALA A 420 -10.30 -17.93 -5.92
C ALA A 420 -8.94 -17.25 -6.08
N GLY A 421 -8.23 -17.47 -7.18
CA GLY A 421 -6.96 -16.80 -7.41
C GLY A 421 -6.42 -16.85 -8.82
N LYS A 422 -5.30 -16.16 -9.04
CA LYS A 422 -4.56 -16.17 -10.31
C LYS A 422 -3.08 -16.01 -10.05
N THR A 423 -2.28 -16.92 -10.61
CA THR A 423 -0.82 -16.75 -10.67
C THR A 423 -0.41 -15.78 -11.77
N GLY A 424 0.67 -15.05 -11.52
CA GLY A 424 1.40 -14.30 -12.51
C GLY A 424 2.87 -14.69 -12.51
N THR A 425 3.43 -14.78 -13.70
CA THR A 425 4.87 -14.83 -13.94
C THR A 425 5.15 -13.69 -14.91
N ALA A 426 5.90 -12.69 -14.48
CA ALA A 426 6.25 -11.55 -15.32
C ALA A 426 7.71 -11.66 -15.73
N GLU A 427 7.95 -11.85 -17.02
CA GLU A 427 9.30 -11.92 -17.57
C GLU A 427 10.03 -10.59 -17.34
N THR A 428 11.31 -10.68 -16.99
CA THR A 428 12.17 -9.52 -16.81
C THR A 428 13.16 -9.41 -17.98
N ALA A 429 14.31 -8.77 -17.79
CA ALA A 429 15.33 -8.70 -18.84
C ALA A 429 15.74 -10.12 -19.31
N LYS A 430 16.13 -10.23 -20.59
CA LYS A 430 16.52 -11.51 -21.20
C LYS A 430 17.61 -12.20 -20.36
N GLY A 431 17.31 -13.39 -19.84
CA GLY A 431 18.22 -14.18 -19.00
C GLY A 431 18.13 -13.93 -17.49
N ALA A 432 17.27 -13.00 -17.05
CA ALA A 432 16.95 -12.81 -15.64
C ALA A 432 15.69 -13.60 -15.25
N ALA A 433 15.61 -13.99 -13.97
CA ALA A 433 14.45 -14.71 -13.47
C ALA A 433 13.18 -13.83 -13.53
N SER A 434 12.03 -14.47 -13.70
CA SER A 434 10.73 -13.78 -13.72
C SER A 434 10.29 -13.38 -12.32
N HIS A 435 9.53 -12.30 -12.22
CA HIS A 435 8.82 -11.97 -10.98
C HIS A 435 7.65 -12.94 -10.77
N ALA A 436 7.42 -13.33 -9.52
CA ALA A 436 6.33 -14.20 -9.12
C ALA A 436 5.20 -13.36 -8.50
N TRP A 437 4.00 -13.57 -9.00
CA TRP A 437 2.79 -12.92 -8.52
C TRP A 437 1.72 -13.94 -8.18
N PHE A 438 0.91 -13.63 -7.18
CA PHE A 438 -0.35 -14.31 -6.96
C PHE A 438 -1.37 -13.33 -6.40
N ILE A 439 -2.56 -13.29 -7.00
CA ILE A 439 -3.70 -12.55 -6.47
C ILE A 439 -4.79 -13.55 -6.10
N SER A 440 -5.51 -13.32 -5.02
CA SER A 440 -6.53 -14.25 -4.53
C SER A 440 -7.54 -13.58 -3.62
N PHE A 441 -8.65 -14.27 -3.37
CA PHE A 441 -9.58 -13.94 -2.30
C PHE A 441 -10.26 -15.20 -1.75
N ALA A 442 -10.67 -15.13 -0.49
CA ALA A 442 -11.29 -16.25 0.22
C ALA A 442 -12.19 -15.80 1.39
N PRO A 443 -13.18 -16.64 1.78
CA PRO A 443 -13.80 -17.69 0.96
C PRO A 443 -14.39 -17.12 -0.34
N ALA A 444 -14.40 -17.85 -1.44
CA ALA A 444 -14.86 -17.32 -2.73
C ALA A 444 -16.33 -16.87 -2.72
N GLU A 445 -17.17 -17.53 -1.92
CA GLU A 445 -18.62 -17.30 -1.85
C GLU A 445 -18.99 -16.11 -0.96
N ASP A 446 -18.21 -15.84 0.09
CA ASP A 446 -18.38 -14.68 0.99
C ASP A 446 -17.00 -14.13 1.41
N PRO A 447 -16.30 -13.42 0.49
CA PRO A 447 -14.90 -13.05 0.71
C PRO A 447 -14.71 -12.16 1.93
N LYS A 448 -13.74 -12.53 2.78
CA LYS A 448 -13.30 -11.76 3.95
C LYS A 448 -11.90 -11.17 3.78
N VAL A 449 -11.15 -11.71 2.82
CA VAL A 449 -9.80 -11.28 2.52
C VAL A 449 -9.52 -11.41 1.03
N ALA A 450 -8.90 -10.40 0.45
CA ALA A 450 -8.27 -10.43 -0.87
C ALA A 450 -6.78 -10.13 -0.72
N VAL A 451 -5.92 -10.95 -1.32
CA VAL A 451 -4.46 -10.89 -1.16
C VAL A 451 -3.79 -10.70 -2.50
N ALA A 452 -2.77 -9.84 -2.56
CA ALA A 452 -1.76 -9.85 -3.60
C ALA A 452 -0.38 -10.09 -3.00
N VAL A 453 0.33 -11.07 -3.55
CA VAL A 453 1.72 -11.39 -3.22
C VAL A 453 2.57 -11.09 -4.44
N PHE A 454 3.61 -10.29 -4.26
CA PHE A 454 4.66 -10.02 -5.22
C PHE A 454 5.99 -10.49 -4.66
N VAL A 455 6.72 -11.29 -5.43
CA VAL A 455 8.08 -11.71 -5.11
C VAL A 455 8.97 -11.37 -6.30
N GLU A 456 9.91 -10.47 -6.06
CA GLU A 456 10.91 -10.05 -7.02
C GLU A 456 11.83 -11.23 -7.36
N SER A 457 12.33 -11.25 -8.58
CA SER A 457 13.26 -12.29 -9.01
C SER A 457 14.60 -12.16 -8.30
N GLY A 458 15.22 -13.31 -8.03
CA GLY A 458 16.61 -13.37 -7.58
C GLY A 458 17.59 -13.30 -8.76
N SER A 459 18.84 -12.96 -8.48
CA SER A 459 19.93 -12.82 -9.45
C SER A 459 20.45 -14.15 -10.04
N ALA A 460 19.90 -15.31 -9.67
CA ALA A 460 20.31 -16.62 -10.20
C ALA A 460 19.15 -17.64 -10.34
N GLY A 461 18.91 -18.06 -11.58
CA GLY A 461 18.77 -19.48 -12.00
C GLY A 461 17.54 -20.32 -11.62
N ASN A 462 16.70 -19.92 -10.66
CA ASN A 462 15.53 -20.72 -10.27
C ASN A 462 14.23 -20.07 -10.78
N ASP A 463 13.52 -20.78 -11.67
CA ASP A 463 12.20 -20.41 -12.19
C ASP A 463 11.20 -20.20 -11.03
N ALA A 464 11.10 -18.95 -10.58
CA ALA A 464 10.14 -18.55 -9.57
C ALA A 464 8.80 -18.30 -10.26
N THR A 465 7.94 -19.33 -10.29
CA THR A 465 6.56 -19.14 -10.75
C THR A 465 5.71 -18.59 -9.61
N GLY A 466 4.67 -17.83 -9.95
CA GLY A 466 3.67 -17.37 -9.00
C GLY A 466 3.07 -18.52 -8.16
N GLY A 467 2.86 -19.69 -8.77
CA GLY A 467 2.29 -20.87 -8.10
C GLY A 467 3.23 -21.52 -7.08
N ALA A 468 4.54 -21.54 -7.34
CA ALA A 468 5.49 -22.20 -6.44
C ALA A 468 5.94 -21.32 -5.26
N VAL A 469 5.91 -19.99 -5.44
CA VAL A 469 6.47 -19.05 -4.44
C VAL A 469 5.40 -18.14 -3.84
N ALA A 470 4.58 -17.50 -4.67
CA ALA A 470 3.64 -16.48 -4.20
C ALA A 470 2.32 -17.08 -3.66
N ALA A 471 1.83 -18.17 -4.27
CA ALA A 471 0.59 -18.83 -3.85
C ALA A 471 0.65 -19.43 -2.43
N PRO A 472 1.73 -20.12 -1.99
CA PRO A 472 1.85 -20.58 -0.59
C PRO A 472 1.84 -19.43 0.42
N ILE A 473 2.50 -18.30 0.10
CA ILE A 473 2.49 -17.12 0.98
C ILE A 473 1.05 -16.58 1.10
N ALA A 474 0.31 -16.53 0.00
CA ALA A 474 -1.08 -16.10 0.03
C ALA A 474 -1.97 -17.07 0.83
N HIS A 475 -1.76 -18.39 0.72
CA HIS A 475 -2.42 -19.39 1.54
C HIS A 475 -2.27 -19.07 3.03
N ASP A 476 -1.03 -18.90 3.50
CA ASP A 476 -0.73 -18.70 4.92
C ASP A 476 -1.30 -17.36 5.43
N VAL A 477 -1.25 -16.31 4.60
CA VAL A 477 -1.88 -15.00 4.89
C VAL A 477 -3.40 -15.12 5.01
N MET A 478 -4.06 -15.77 4.04
CA MET A 478 -5.51 -15.96 4.07
C MET A 478 -5.93 -16.79 5.29
N GLN A 479 -5.21 -17.88 5.59
CA GLN A 479 -5.46 -18.70 6.79
C GLN A 479 -5.34 -17.86 8.07
N ALA A 480 -4.31 -17.02 8.17
CA ALA A 480 -4.07 -16.18 9.33
C ALA A 480 -5.17 -15.12 9.52
N VAL A 481 -5.65 -14.48 8.45
CA VAL A 481 -6.76 -13.51 8.50
C VAL A 481 -8.08 -14.19 8.87
N LEU A 482 -8.36 -15.37 8.31
CA LEU A 482 -9.60 -16.11 8.57
C LEU A 482 -9.65 -16.80 9.94
N GLY A 483 -8.56 -16.73 10.72
CA GLY A 483 -8.49 -17.32 12.06
C GLY A 483 -8.53 -18.86 12.05
N LYS A 484 -8.03 -19.48 10.99
CA LYS A 484 -7.96 -20.94 10.82
C LYS A 484 -6.57 -21.50 11.11
#